data_AF-A0A970BL16-F1
#
_entry.id   AF-A0A970BL16-F1
#
_cell.length_a   1.000
_cell.length_b   1.000
_cell.length_c   1.000
_cell.angle_alpha   90.00
_cell.angle_beta   90.00
_cell.angle_gamma   90.00
#
_symmetry.space_group_name_H-M   'P 1'
#
loop_
_entity.id
_entity.type
_entity.pdbx_description
1 polymer ?
#
loop_
_entity_poly.entity_id
_entity_poly.type
_entity_poly.pdbx_seq_one_letter_code
_entity_poly.pdbx_strand_id
1 'polypeptide(L)'
;MTQNQLEDYLWGAAKILRGMIDSLGFKQYIFPLLFFKRFSDLWNEEFELAKEESGGNLEYAEFTENHRFQIPEGCQWKMYGRKPLMYSKPQNCSNYFAKFRRAFFMLLGVELCEILR
;
A
#
# COMPACT_ATOMS: atom_id res chain seq x y z
N MET A 1 -23.91 -0.83 8.11
CA MET A 1 -23.84 -1.14 6.66
C MET A 1 -23.96 -2.65 6.53
N THR A 2 -24.88 -3.13 5.70
CA THR A 2 -25.01 -4.57 5.42
C THR A 2 -23.98 -4.99 4.36
N GLN A 3 -23.71 -6.29 4.23
CA GLN A 3 -22.78 -6.81 3.23
C GLN A 3 -23.15 -6.34 1.81
N ASN A 4 -24.42 -6.44 1.42
CA ASN A 4 -24.89 -6.00 0.11
C ASN A 4 -24.65 -4.49 -0.11
N GLN A 5 -24.88 -3.66 0.91
CA GLN A 5 -24.61 -2.22 0.81
C GLN A 5 -23.13 -1.91 0.61
N LEU A 6 -22.23 -2.71 1.21
CA LEU A 6 -20.80 -2.57 1.01
C LEU A 6 -20.39 -3.00 -0.41
N GLU A 7 -20.92 -4.13 -0.88
CA GLU A 7 -20.66 -4.64 -2.23
C GLU A 7 -21.10 -3.63 -3.28
N ASP A 8 -22.32 -3.10 -3.18
CA ASP A 8 -22.85 -2.07 -4.09
C ASP A 8 -22.01 -0.79 -4.08
N TYR A 9 -21.58 -0.34 -2.89
CA TYR A 9 -20.73 0.84 -2.72
C TYR A 9 -19.35 0.64 -3.39
N LEU A 10 -18.71 -0.51 -3.16
CA LEU A 10 -17.43 -0.86 -3.76
C LEU A 10 -17.55 -0.99 -5.28
N TRP A 11 -18.65 -1.57 -5.78
CA TRP A 11 -18.92 -1.67 -7.21
C TRP A 11 -19.07 -0.29 -7.85
N GLY A 12 -19.82 0.62 -7.22
CA GLY A 12 -19.98 2.00 -7.66
C GLY A 12 -18.64 2.74 -7.77
N ALA A 13 -17.80 2.64 -6.74
CA ALA A 13 -16.45 3.21 -6.75
C ALA A 13 -15.56 2.61 -7.86
N ALA A 14 -15.59 1.29 -8.03
CA ALA A 14 -14.83 0.60 -9.07
C ALA A 14 -15.27 1.01 -10.49
N LYS A 15 -16.57 1.25 -10.71
CA LYS A 15 -17.12 1.69 -11.99
C LYS A 15 -16.62 3.09 -12.39
N ILE A 16 -16.53 4.00 -11.43
CA ILE A 16 -15.97 5.35 -11.64
C ILE A 16 -14.49 5.27 -12.03
N LEU A 17 -13.72 4.44 -11.34
CA LEU A 17 -12.28 4.28 -11.59
C LEU A 17 -11.99 3.62 -12.96
N ARG A 18 -12.80 2.62 -13.36
CA ARG A 18 -12.67 1.96 -14.67
C ARG A 18 -13.13 2.82 -15.84
N GLY A 19 -14.04 3.78 -15.63
CA GLY A 19 -14.51 4.66 -16.69
C GLY A 19 -13.44 5.64 -17.19
N MET A 20 -12.42 5.93 -16.39
CA MET A 20 -11.35 6.89 -16.71
C MET A 20 -10.06 6.26 -17.24
N ILE A 21 -9.90 4.93 -17.11
CA ILE A 21 -8.65 4.21 -17.43
C ILE A 21 -9.02 2.87 -18.08
N ASP A 22 -8.40 2.53 -19.23
CA ASP A 22 -8.60 1.24 -19.87
C ASP A 22 -8.33 0.07 -18.90
N SER A 23 -9.11 -1.00 -19.02
CA SER A 23 -9.14 -2.14 -18.10
C SER A 23 -7.77 -2.80 -17.90
N LEU A 24 -6.91 -2.77 -18.93
CA LEU A 24 -5.55 -3.29 -18.90
C LEU A 24 -4.60 -2.36 -18.13
N GLY A 25 -4.78 -1.05 -18.25
CA GLY A 25 -4.02 -0.03 -17.52
C GLY A 25 -4.40 0.02 -16.04
N PHE A 26 -5.68 -0.14 -15.70
CA PHE A 26 -6.17 -0.04 -14.32
C PHE A 26 -5.49 -1.07 -13.38
N LYS A 27 -5.32 -2.32 -13.83
CA LYS A 27 -4.66 -3.38 -13.06
C LYS A 27 -3.23 -3.02 -12.67
N GLN A 28 -2.50 -2.34 -13.56
CA GLN A 28 -1.11 -1.93 -13.35
C GLN A 28 -0.96 -0.86 -12.26
N TYR A 29 -2.04 -0.15 -11.90
CA TYR A 29 -2.03 0.88 -10.87
C TYR A 29 -2.72 0.44 -9.58
N ILE A 30 -3.84 -0.27 -9.68
CA ILE A 30 -4.63 -0.65 -8.50
C ILE A 30 -3.90 -1.66 -7.63
N PHE A 31 -3.24 -2.66 -8.21
CA PHE A 31 -2.54 -3.68 -7.43
C PHE A 31 -1.37 -3.08 -6.64
N PRO A 32 -0.41 -2.35 -7.25
CA PRO A 32 0.67 -1.74 -6.48
C PRO A 32 0.17 -0.81 -5.37
N LEU A 33 -0.96 -0.12 -5.58
CA LEU A 33 -1.55 0.75 -4.56
C LEU A 33 -2.15 -0.03 -3.39
N LEU A 34 -2.90 -1.11 -3.67
CA LEU A 34 -3.47 -1.99 -2.64
C LEU A 34 -2.39 -2.70 -1.83
N PHE A 35 -1.36 -3.23 -2.50
CA PHE A 35 -0.24 -3.86 -1.80
C PHE A 35 0.54 -2.84 -0.98
N PHE A 36 0.83 -1.66 -1.52
CA PHE A 36 1.48 -0.60 -0.77
C PHE A 36 0.67 -0.21 0.48
N LYS A 37 -0.65 -0.09 0.37
CA LYS A 37 -1.52 0.11 1.54
C LYS A 37 -1.34 -1.03 2.54
N ARG A 38 -1.41 -2.29 2.09
CA ARG A 38 -1.27 -3.45 2.99
C ARG A 38 0.09 -3.49 3.69
N PHE A 39 1.18 -3.22 2.99
CA PHE A 39 2.52 -3.15 3.60
C PHE A 39 2.63 -2.01 4.60
N SER A 40 2.06 -0.85 4.30
CA SER A 40 2.04 0.25 5.26
C SER A 40 1.20 -0.09 6.49
N ASP A 41 0.09 -0.80 6.33
CA ASP A 41 -0.74 -1.24 7.45
C ASP A 41 0.00 -2.28 8.29
N LEU A 42 0.66 -3.27 7.67
CA LEU A 42 1.52 -4.26 8.34
C LEU A 42 2.65 -3.61 9.14
N TRP A 43 3.35 -2.63 8.57
CA TRP A 43 4.42 -1.91 9.27
C TRP A 43 3.89 -1.20 10.53
N ASN A 44 2.68 -0.62 10.45
CA ASN A 44 2.06 0.00 11.62
C ASN A 44 1.66 -1.04 12.68
N GLU A 45 1.19 -2.22 12.26
CA GLU A 45 0.89 -3.34 13.15
C GLU A 45 2.18 -3.79 13.90
N GLU A 46 3.28 -4.01 13.16
CA GLU A 46 4.60 -4.36 13.73
C GLU A 46 5.13 -3.26 14.68
N PHE A 47 4.95 -1.99 14.31
CA PHE A 47 5.33 -0.84 15.14
C PHE A 47 4.59 -0.81 16.47
N GLU A 48 3.27 -0.96 16.46
CA GLU A 48 2.48 -0.94 17.70
C GLU A 48 2.79 -2.15 18.59
N LEU A 49 3.07 -3.32 18.01
CA LEU A 49 3.53 -4.49 18.76
C LEU A 49 4.88 -4.23 19.45
N ALA A 50 5.89 -3.75 18.72
CA ALA A 50 7.20 -3.45 19.29
C ALA A 50 7.14 -2.34 20.37
N LYS A 51 6.24 -1.38 20.18
CA LYS A 51 5.95 -0.34 21.17
C LYS A 51 5.30 -0.90 22.42
N GLU A 52 4.38 -1.86 22.31
CA GLU A 52 3.77 -2.54 23.46
C GLU A 52 4.80 -3.37 24.22
N GLU A 53 5.63 -4.15 23.52
CA GLU A 53 6.68 -4.99 24.11
C GLU A 53 7.74 -4.18 24.88
N SER A 54 8.04 -2.97 24.40
CA SER A 54 9.02 -2.07 25.04
C SER A 54 8.42 -1.15 26.10
N GLY A 55 7.13 -1.29 26.42
CA GLY A 55 6.46 -0.44 27.41
C GLY A 55 6.26 1.01 26.96
N GLY A 56 6.14 1.24 25.66
CA GLY A 56 5.87 2.55 25.05
C GLY A 56 7.11 3.28 24.53
N ASN A 57 8.26 2.60 24.40
CA ASN A 57 9.45 3.21 23.84
C ASN A 57 9.36 3.31 22.30
N LEU A 58 9.20 4.54 21.80
CA LEU A 58 9.10 4.81 20.37
C LEU A 58 10.40 4.51 19.62
N GLU A 59 11.55 4.82 20.21
CA GLU A 59 12.85 4.60 19.57
C GLU A 59 13.12 3.11 19.39
N TYR A 60 12.72 2.29 20.37
CA TYR A 60 12.73 0.84 20.23
C TYR A 60 11.80 0.37 19.11
N ALA A 61 10.56 0.86 19.11
CA ALA A 61 9.58 0.49 18.10
C ALA A 61 9.99 0.87 16.66
N GLU A 62 10.83 1.90 16.49
CA GLU A 62 11.35 2.31 15.18
C GLU A 62 12.54 1.48 14.68
N PHE A 63 13.16 0.63 15.53
CA PHE A 63 14.31 -0.16 15.11
C PHE A 63 14.00 -1.06 13.91
N THR A 64 14.91 -1.06 12.94
CA THR A 64 14.75 -1.80 11.69
C THR A 64 14.59 -3.31 11.91
N GLU A 65 15.08 -3.83 13.02
CA GLU A 65 15.02 -5.25 13.39
C GLU A 65 13.59 -5.70 13.76
N ASN A 66 12.75 -4.76 14.20
CA ASN A 66 11.36 -5.02 14.57
C ASN A 66 10.42 -5.06 13.36
N HIS A 67 10.89 -4.66 12.17
CA HIS A 67 10.09 -4.54 10.96
C HIS A 67 10.60 -5.45 9.85
N ARG A 68 9.71 -6.25 9.26
CA ARG A 68 10.06 -7.13 8.13
C ARG A 68 10.42 -6.35 6.87
N PHE A 69 9.85 -5.15 6.74
CA PHE A 69 10.07 -4.27 5.59
C PHE A 69 10.33 -2.85 6.07
N GLN A 70 11.26 -2.17 5.42
CA GLN A 70 11.59 -0.78 5.74
C GLN A 70 10.81 0.17 4.84
N ILE A 71 10.01 1.04 5.46
CA ILE A 71 9.31 2.12 4.77
C ILE A 71 10.04 3.43 5.10
N PRO A 72 10.57 4.15 4.10
CA PRO A 72 11.22 5.43 4.34
C PRO A 72 10.29 6.43 5.02
N GLU A 73 10.87 7.32 5.82
CA GLU A 73 10.13 8.37 6.51
C GLU A 73 9.35 9.25 5.50
N GLY A 74 8.12 9.62 5.86
CA GLY A 74 7.23 10.40 5.00
C GLY A 74 6.61 9.60 3.84
N CYS A 75 6.93 8.31 3.69
CA CYS A 75 6.36 7.43 2.67
C CYS A 75 5.28 6.48 3.19
N GLN A 76 4.75 6.68 4.40
CA GLN A 76 3.66 5.88 4.96
C GLN A 76 2.31 6.20 4.30
N TRP A 77 1.41 5.22 4.24
CA TRP A 77 0.08 5.37 3.63
C TRP A 77 -0.71 6.57 4.19
N LYS A 78 -0.58 6.85 5.49
CA LYS A 78 -1.24 7.97 6.19
C LYS A 78 -0.98 9.33 5.55
N MET A 79 0.15 9.50 4.86
CA MET A 79 0.53 10.76 4.20
C MET A 79 -0.32 11.04 2.95
N TYR A 80 -0.91 10.01 2.34
CA TYR A 80 -1.65 10.11 1.08
C TYR A 80 -3.17 10.31 1.27
N GLY A 81 -3.68 10.25 2.51
CA GLY A 81 -5.11 10.22 2.80
C GLY A 81 -5.86 11.56 2.72
N ARG A 82 -5.19 12.70 2.55
CA ARG A 82 -5.84 14.04 2.49
C ARG A 82 -5.35 14.97 1.37
N LYS A 83 -4.29 14.63 0.66
CA LYS A 83 -3.72 15.47 -0.41
C LYS A 83 -3.74 14.70 -1.72
N PRO A 84 -4.05 15.33 -2.86
CA PRO A 84 -3.93 14.66 -4.15
C PRO A 84 -2.49 14.16 -4.31
N LEU A 85 -2.36 12.87 -4.67
CA LEU A 85 -1.09 12.13 -4.88
C LEU A 85 -0.06 12.88 -5.75
N MET A 86 -0.52 13.86 -6.53
CA MET A 86 0.28 14.69 -7.43
C MET A 86 1.09 15.81 -6.76
N TYR A 87 0.64 16.38 -5.63
CA TYR A 87 1.19 17.65 -5.12
C TYR A 87 2.14 17.53 -3.92
N SER A 88 2.34 16.33 -3.37
CA SER A 88 3.08 16.18 -2.11
C SER A 88 3.83 14.86 -1.96
N LYS A 89 4.37 14.30 -3.06
CA LYS A 89 5.32 13.19 -2.93
C LYS A 89 6.69 13.74 -2.50
N PRO A 90 7.21 13.38 -1.31
CA PRO A 90 8.64 13.55 -1.03
C PRO A 90 9.44 12.80 -2.09
N GLN A 91 10.54 13.38 -2.58
CA GLN A 91 11.39 12.79 -3.62
C GLN A 91 11.81 11.35 -3.25
N ASN A 92 12.01 11.12 -1.96
CA ASN A 92 12.40 9.86 -1.35
C ASN A 92 11.39 8.73 -1.62
N CYS A 93 10.09 9.06 -1.71
CA CYS A 93 9.03 8.08 -1.94
C CYS A 93 8.96 7.63 -3.41
N SER A 94 9.31 8.50 -4.36
CA SER A 94 9.29 8.14 -5.79
C SER A 94 10.24 6.98 -6.10
N ASN A 95 11.43 6.97 -5.50
CA ASN A 95 12.39 5.89 -5.63
C ASN A 95 11.93 4.61 -4.91
N TYR A 96 11.27 4.75 -3.74
CA TYR A 96 10.68 3.62 -3.02
C TYR A 96 9.59 2.93 -3.85
N PHE A 97 8.63 3.68 -4.42
CA PHE A 97 7.59 3.10 -5.28
C PHE A 97 8.14 2.49 -6.58
N ALA A 98 9.22 3.05 -7.14
CA ALA A 98 9.87 2.48 -8.30
C ALA A 98 10.58 1.15 -7.95
N LYS A 99 11.30 1.10 -6.82
CA LYS A 99 11.91 -0.13 -6.29
C LYS A 99 10.85 -1.17 -5.94
N PHE A 100 9.77 -0.75 -5.29
CA PHE A 100 8.64 -1.60 -4.91
C PHE A 100 7.97 -2.21 -6.14
N ARG A 101 7.67 -1.40 -7.16
CA ARG A 101 7.12 -1.91 -8.44
C ARG A 101 8.07 -2.89 -9.12
N ARG A 102 9.38 -2.65 -9.11
CA ARG A 102 10.37 -3.59 -9.66
C ARG A 102 10.46 -4.89 -8.87
N ALA A 103 10.49 -4.82 -7.54
CA ALA A 103 10.54 -6.00 -6.66
C ALA A 103 9.26 -6.83 -6.79
N PHE A 104 8.09 -6.18 -6.83
CA PHE A 104 6.80 -6.83 -7.05
C PHE A 104 6.70 -7.45 -8.45
N PHE A 105 7.17 -6.75 -9.49
CA PHE A 105 7.23 -7.30 -10.85
C PHE A 105 8.18 -8.50 -10.95
N MET A 106 9.28 -8.53 -10.18
CA MET A 106 10.17 -9.70 -10.12
C MET A 106 9.56 -10.87 -9.32
N LEU A 107 8.84 -10.59 -8.23
CA LEU A 107 8.22 -11.62 -7.38
C LEU A 107 6.95 -12.23 -7.99
N LEU A 108 6.18 -11.45 -8.76
CA LEU A 108 4.92 -11.90 -9.36
C LEU A 108 4.97 -12.00 -10.89
N GLY A 109 6.11 -11.66 -11.49
CA GLY A 109 6.38 -11.80 -12.93
C GLY A 109 6.48 -13.24 -13.42
N VAL A 110 6.24 -14.24 -12.56
CA VAL A 110 6.18 -15.65 -12.94
C VAL A 110 4.76 -16.22 -12.93
N GLU A 111 3.77 -15.67 -12.20
CA GLU A 111 2.48 -16.38 -12.01
C GLU A 111 1.19 -15.53 -11.99
N LEU A 112 1.20 -14.25 -12.37
CA LEU A 112 -0.06 -13.48 -12.45
C LEU A 112 -0.99 -13.91 -13.62
N CYS A 113 -0.53 -14.75 -14.55
CA CYS A 113 -1.39 -15.36 -15.56
C CYS A 113 -2.23 -16.54 -15.01
N GLU A 114 -1.83 -17.20 -13.92
CA GLU A 114 -2.58 -18.33 -13.34
C GLU A 114 -3.53 -17.92 -12.21
N ILE A 115 -3.26 -16.82 -11.50
CA ILE A 115 -4.08 -16.36 -10.36
C ILE A 115 -5.38 -15.65 -10.80
N LEU A 116 -5.56 -15.38 -12.11
CA LEU A 116 -6.78 -14.80 -12.68
C LEU A 116 -7.50 -15.72 -13.67
N ARG A 117 -7.44 -17.04 -13.46
CA ARG A 117 -8.40 -17.98 -14.05
C ARG A 117 -9.33 -18.52 -12.97
#